data_AF-A0A3B0UPW8-F1
#
_entry.id   AF-A0A3B0UPW8-F1
#
_cell.length_a   1.000
_cell.length_b   1.000
_cell.length_c   1.000
_cell.angle_alpha   90.00
_cell.angle_beta   90.00
_cell.angle_gamma   90.00
#
_symmetry.space_group_name_H-M   'P 1'
#
loop_
_entity.id
_entity.type
_entity.pdbx_description
1 polymer ?
#
loop_
_entity_poly.entity_id
_entity_poly.type
_entity_poly.pdbx_seq_one_letter_code
_entity_poly.pdbx_strand_id
1 'polypeptide(L)'
;EIDGEAVKVLLLKIVRNIDSLNELFDMLESGYDLIRDISPILHQIGLDGIRTMNDLEKKGYVDFVKESGKIIDNIVTHFSTEDVGDLAENIVTILETVKNLTQPEMLGAINNGVVVYKSLDVSDIPEYSLFKAMRAMNSPELRKGLGFMITFLKNIATESEKKAKKEKK
;
A
#
# COMPACT_ATOMS: atom_id res chain seq x y z
N GLU A 1 -42.23 34.45 -45.73
CA GLU A 1 -43.67 34.46 -45.39
C GLU A 1 -44.04 33.07 -44.92
N ILE A 2 -44.76 32.96 -43.80
CA ILE A 2 -45.28 31.66 -43.36
C ILE A 2 -46.47 31.36 -44.28
N ASP A 3 -46.37 30.29 -45.07
CA ASP A 3 -47.44 29.84 -45.96
C ASP A 3 -48.71 29.52 -45.14
N GLY A 4 -49.76 30.32 -45.35
CA GLY A 4 -51.02 30.20 -44.62
C GLY A 4 -51.71 28.85 -44.84
N GLU A 5 -51.44 28.18 -45.96
CA GLU A 5 -51.97 26.85 -46.24
C GLU A 5 -51.23 25.77 -45.44
N ALA A 6 -49.90 25.87 -45.34
CA ALA A 6 -49.09 24.99 -44.48
C ALA A 6 -49.49 25.09 -43.00
N VAL A 7 -49.77 26.31 -42.51
CA VAL A 7 -50.26 26.54 -41.14
C VAL A 7 -51.63 25.89 -40.94
N LYS A 8 -52.54 26.01 -41.91
CA LYS A 8 -53.88 25.42 -41.83
C LYS A 8 -53.83 23.89 -41.82
N VAL A 9 -52.96 23.29 -42.64
CA VAL A 9 -52.74 21.84 -42.66
C VAL A 9 -52.11 21.35 -41.36
N LEU A 10 -51.16 22.09 -40.79
CA LEU A 10 -50.57 21.78 -39.48
C LEU A 10 -51.61 21.87 -38.36
N LEU A 11 -52.43 22.92 -38.32
CA LEU A 11 -53.51 23.05 -37.35
C LEU A 11 -54.52 21.91 -37.47
N LEU A 12 -54.91 21.53 -38.69
CA LEU A 12 -55.78 20.37 -38.93
C LEU A 12 -55.13 19.06 -38.46
N LYS A 13 -53.82 18.88 -38.68
CA LYS A 13 -53.09 17.71 -38.20
C LYS A 13 -52.99 17.69 -36.67
N ILE A 14 -52.73 18.82 -36.02
CA ILE A 14 -52.71 18.92 -34.56
C ILE A 14 -54.09 18.56 -34.02
N VAL A 15 -55.15 19.19 -34.52
CA VAL A 15 -56.54 18.93 -34.07
C VAL A 15 -56.94 17.48 -34.28
N ARG A 16 -56.56 16.87 -35.41
CA ARG A 16 -56.88 15.47 -35.71
C ARG A 16 -56.06 14.46 -34.89
N ASN A 17 -54.91 14.86 -34.35
CA ASN A 17 -54.05 14.01 -33.52
C ASN A 17 -53.98 14.52 -32.06
N ILE A 18 -54.98 15.28 -31.60
CA ILE A 18 -55.07 15.77 -30.22
C ILE A 18 -54.96 14.62 -29.23
N ASP A 19 -55.58 13.47 -29.52
CA ASP A 19 -55.56 12.31 -28.62
C ASP A 19 -54.14 11.75 -28.44
N SER A 20 -53.40 11.58 -29.54
CA SER A 20 -51.99 11.14 -29.47
C SER A 20 -51.07 12.19 -28.84
N LEU A 21 -51.38 13.49 -28.99
CA LEU A 21 -50.65 14.55 -28.29
C LEU A 21 -50.95 14.54 -26.79
N ASN A 22 -52.20 14.28 -26.39
CA ASN A 22 -52.57 14.12 -24.98
C ASN A 22 -51.86 12.93 -24.35
N GLU A 23 -51.82 11.77 -25.02
CA GLU A 23 -51.05 10.61 -24.54
C GLU A 23 -49.56 10.92 -24.35
N LEU A 24 -48.97 11.73 -25.25
CA LEU A 24 -47.59 12.20 -25.09
C LEU A 24 -47.44 13.17 -23.91
N PHE A 25 -48.40 14.07 -23.70
CA PHE A 25 -48.38 14.97 -22.55
C PHE A 25 -48.55 14.20 -21.24
N ASP A 26 -49.42 13.18 -21.19
CA ASP A 26 -49.60 12.30 -20.02
C ASP A 26 -48.31 11.51 -19.72
N MET A 27 -47.61 11.05 -20.75
CA MET A 27 -46.31 10.38 -20.60
C MET A 27 -45.23 11.35 -20.09
N LEU A 28 -45.21 12.59 -20.60
CA LEU A 28 -44.30 13.64 -20.12
C LEU A 28 -44.61 14.05 -18.68
N GLU A 29 -45.89 14.15 -18.32
CA GLU A 29 -46.36 14.42 -16.96
C GLU A 29 -45.93 13.29 -16.02
N SER A 30 -46.14 12.04 -16.42
CA SER A 30 -45.70 10.87 -15.66
C SER A 30 -44.17 10.81 -15.48
N GLY A 31 -43.41 11.16 -16.53
CA GLY A 31 -41.95 11.25 -16.46
C GLY A 31 -41.47 12.40 -15.56
N TYR A 32 -42.14 13.55 -15.63
CA TYR A 32 -41.87 14.68 -14.77
C TYR A 32 -42.21 14.39 -13.30
N ASP A 33 -43.35 13.74 -13.04
CA ASP A 33 -43.76 13.32 -11.71
C ASP A 33 -42.79 12.29 -11.12
N LEU A 34 -42.33 11.32 -11.92
CA LEU A 34 -41.28 10.39 -11.52
C LEU A 34 -39.98 11.12 -11.11
N ILE A 35 -39.54 12.09 -11.91
CA ILE A 35 -38.35 12.89 -11.59
C ILE A 35 -38.60 13.74 -10.34
N ARG A 36 -39.80 14.30 -10.17
CA ARG A 36 -40.18 15.07 -8.99
C ARG A 36 -40.14 14.20 -7.73
N ASP A 37 -40.61 12.97 -7.83
CA ASP A 37 -40.66 12.02 -6.71
C ASP A 37 -39.28 11.45 -6.36
N ILE A 38 -38.40 11.27 -7.36
CA ILE A 38 -37.03 10.76 -7.17
C ILE A 38 -36.04 11.88 -6.80
N SER A 39 -36.30 13.14 -7.18
CA SER A 39 -35.41 14.28 -6.92
C SER A 39 -35.00 14.44 -5.45
N PRO A 40 -35.90 14.29 -4.45
CA PRO A 40 -35.52 14.30 -3.04
C PRO A 40 -34.55 13.17 -2.67
N ILE A 41 -34.75 11.97 -3.22
CA ILE A 41 -33.89 10.80 -2.99
C ILE A 41 -32.50 11.06 -3.60
N LEU A 42 -32.43 11.59 -4.82
CA LEU A 42 -31.17 11.94 -5.48
C LEU A 42 -30.41 13.03 -4.72
N HIS A 43 -31.12 14.05 -4.20
CA HIS A 43 -30.51 15.06 -3.34
C HIS A 43 -29.91 14.45 -2.08
N GLN A 44 -30.63 13.55 -1.42
CA GLN A 44 -30.15 12.92 -0.20
C GLN A 44 -28.96 12.00 -0.45
N ILE A 45 -29.03 11.17 -1.49
CA ILE A 45 -27.91 10.31 -1.92
C ILE A 45 -26.69 11.16 -2.30
N GLY A 46 -26.89 12.27 -3.00
CA GLY A 46 -25.83 13.21 -3.34
C GLY A 46 -25.17 13.82 -2.11
N LEU A 47 -25.97 14.30 -1.15
CA LEU A 47 -25.49 14.86 0.11
C LEU A 47 -24.74 13.84 0.96
N ASP A 48 -25.27 12.62 1.08
CA ASP A 48 -24.64 11.53 1.84
C ASP A 48 -23.38 11.03 1.13
N GLY A 49 -23.36 11.02 -0.20
CA GLY A 49 -22.19 10.75 -1.00
C GLY A 49 -21.08 11.78 -0.76
N ILE A 50 -21.40 13.07 -0.81
CA ILE A 50 -20.44 14.16 -0.53
C ILE A 50 -19.91 14.06 0.90
N ARG A 51 -20.78 13.80 1.89
CA ARG A 51 -20.36 13.60 3.28
C ARG A 51 -19.43 12.41 3.42
N THR A 52 -19.77 11.28 2.80
CA THR A 52 -18.95 10.07 2.83
C THR A 52 -17.59 10.32 2.18
N MET A 53 -17.54 11.00 1.03
CA MET A 53 -16.27 11.34 0.37
C MET A 53 -15.43 12.29 1.21
N ASN A 54 -16.04 13.32 1.79
CA ASN A 54 -15.35 14.24 2.69
C ASN A 54 -14.83 13.52 3.95
N ASP A 55 -15.56 12.54 4.47
CA ASP A 55 -15.12 11.72 5.61
C ASP A 55 -13.96 10.79 5.22
N LEU A 56 -13.97 10.21 4.03
CA LEU A 56 -12.85 9.43 3.50
C LEU A 56 -11.60 10.29 3.30
N GLU A 57 -11.77 11.49 2.76
CA GLU A 57 -10.71 12.47 2.58
C GLU A 57 -10.13 12.90 3.93
N LYS A 58 -10.97 13.30 4.90
CA LYS A 58 -10.52 13.66 6.26
C LYS A 58 -9.80 12.54 7.00
N LYS A 59 -10.22 11.30 6.78
CA LYS A 59 -9.56 10.11 7.34
C LYS A 59 -8.27 9.75 6.59
N GLY A 60 -7.94 10.46 5.51
CA GLY A 60 -6.71 10.27 4.74
C GLY A 60 -6.74 9.07 3.79
N TYR A 61 -7.91 8.48 3.50
CA TYR A 61 -8.00 7.34 2.57
C TYR A 61 -7.57 7.72 1.15
N VAL A 62 -7.95 8.91 0.70
CA VAL A 62 -7.57 9.41 -0.63
C VAL A 62 -6.06 9.57 -0.72
N ASP A 63 -5.44 10.19 0.28
CA ASP A 63 -3.98 10.36 0.35
C ASP A 63 -3.27 9.00 0.44
N PHE A 64 -3.79 8.07 1.24
CA PHE A 64 -3.23 6.73 1.34
C PHE A 64 -3.24 5.98 0.00
N VAL A 65 -4.36 6.02 -0.75
CA VAL A 65 -4.45 5.40 -2.08
C VAL A 65 -3.49 6.06 -3.06
N LYS A 66 -3.39 7.40 -3.02
CA LYS A 66 -2.48 8.16 -3.88
C LYS A 66 -1.02 7.83 -3.62
N GLU A 67 -0.60 7.83 -2.35
CA GLU A 67 0.78 7.49 -1.98
C GLU A 67 1.07 6.00 -2.23
N SER A 68 0.11 5.10 -1.98
CA SER A 68 0.22 3.68 -2.35
C SER A 68 0.43 3.51 -3.85
N GLY A 69 -0.27 4.29 -4.66
CA GLY A 69 -0.08 4.32 -6.12
C GLY A 69 1.34 4.70 -6.52
N LYS A 70 1.95 5.71 -5.87
CA LYS A 70 3.35 6.09 -6.11
C LYS A 70 4.34 4.99 -5.69
N ILE A 71 4.06 4.29 -4.59
CA ILE A 71 4.88 3.14 -4.17
C ILE A 71 4.84 2.06 -5.25
N ILE A 72 3.65 1.71 -5.74
CA ILE A 72 3.47 0.72 -6.81
C ILE A 72 4.19 1.18 -8.09
N ASP A 73 4.05 2.45 -8.48
CA ASP A 73 4.71 3.02 -9.66
C ASP A 73 6.25 2.98 -9.53
N ASN A 74 6.79 3.35 -8.37
CA ASN A 74 8.23 3.21 -8.08
C ASN A 74 8.69 1.75 -8.14
N ILE A 75 7.87 0.81 -7.65
CA ILE A 75 8.18 -0.62 -7.74
C ILE A 75 8.19 -1.06 -9.20
N VAL A 76 7.15 -0.76 -9.97
CA VAL A 76 7.04 -1.18 -11.39
C VAL A 76 8.09 -0.51 -12.29
N THR A 77 8.55 0.69 -11.95
CA THR A 77 9.61 1.39 -12.71
C THR A 77 11.01 0.90 -12.39
N HIS A 78 11.27 0.41 -11.17
CA HIS A 78 12.58 -0.07 -10.74
C HIS A 78 12.75 -1.58 -10.80
N PHE A 79 11.67 -2.33 -10.66
CA PHE A 79 11.66 -3.79 -10.67
C PHE A 79 11.00 -4.28 -11.95
N SER A 80 11.68 -5.21 -12.62
CA SER A 80 11.12 -5.92 -13.77
C SER A 80 9.98 -6.84 -13.34
N THR A 81 9.18 -7.30 -14.30
CA THR A 81 8.12 -8.30 -14.04
C THR A 81 8.68 -9.58 -13.41
N GLU A 82 9.93 -9.95 -13.74
CA GLU A 82 10.65 -11.07 -13.16
C GLU A 82 10.95 -10.83 -11.67
N ASP A 83 11.47 -9.65 -11.33
CA ASP A 83 11.74 -9.27 -9.94
C ASP A 83 10.47 -9.27 -9.06
N VAL A 84 9.34 -8.84 -9.62
CA VAL A 84 8.04 -8.88 -8.92
C VAL A 84 7.55 -10.32 -8.76
N GLY A 85 7.82 -11.19 -9.74
CA GLY A 85 7.56 -12.63 -9.66
C GLY A 85 8.35 -13.27 -8.51
N ASP A 86 9.66 -13.06 -8.47
CA ASP A 86 10.55 -13.57 -7.42
C ASP A 86 10.13 -13.06 -6.03
N LEU A 87 9.73 -11.79 -5.94
CA LEU A 87 9.19 -11.21 -4.72
C LEU A 87 7.89 -11.91 -4.30
N ALA A 88 6.96 -12.13 -5.22
CA ALA A 88 5.68 -12.78 -4.92
C ALA A 88 5.86 -14.23 -4.42
N GLU A 89 6.82 -14.96 -4.99
CA GLU A 89 7.16 -16.32 -4.55
C GLU A 89 7.78 -16.35 -3.15
N ASN A 90 8.56 -15.33 -2.79
CA ASN A 90 9.31 -15.28 -1.53
C ASN A 90 8.73 -14.32 -0.48
N ILE A 91 7.57 -13.70 -0.74
CA ILE A 91 7.02 -12.62 0.11
C ILE A 91 6.78 -13.09 1.55
N VAL A 92 6.33 -14.34 1.75
CA VAL A 92 6.11 -14.91 3.08
C VAL A 92 7.42 -14.98 3.86
N THR A 93 8.49 -15.51 3.26
CA THR A 93 9.81 -15.62 3.90
C THR A 93 10.41 -14.25 4.20
N ILE A 94 10.22 -13.26 3.32
CA ILE A 94 10.65 -11.89 3.55
C ILE A 94 9.91 -11.30 4.75
N LEU A 95 8.57 -11.43 4.81
CA LEU A 95 7.77 -10.93 5.92
C LEU A 95 8.11 -11.62 7.25
N GLU A 96 8.36 -12.94 7.23
CA GLU A 96 8.86 -13.67 8.41
C GLU A 96 10.24 -13.16 8.85
N THR A 97 11.13 -12.87 7.91
CA THR A 97 12.46 -12.32 8.22
C THR A 97 12.34 -10.93 8.84
N VAL A 98 11.54 -10.04 8.25
CA VAL A 98 11.26 -8.72 8.81
C VAL A 98 10.66 -8.86 10.21
N LYS A 99 9.66 -9.73 10.39
CA LYS A 99 9.07 -10.02 11.69
C LYS A 99 10.13 -10.46 12.70
N ASN A 100 11.01 -11.38 12.35
CA ASN A 100 12.09 -11.87 13.21
C ASN A 100 13.11 -10.78 13.56
N LEU A 101 13.47 -9.90 12.61
CA LEU A 101 14.36 -8.77 12.86
C LEU A 101 13.73 -7.68 13.73
N THR A 102 12.41 -7.52 13.66
CA THR A 102 11.64 -6.58 14.49
C THR A 102 11.27 -7.12 15.87
N GLN A 103 11.73 -8.32 16.25
CA GLN A 103 11.52 -8.82 17.62
C GLN A 103 12.27 -7.94 18.64
N PRO A 104 11.73 -7.75 19.86
CA PRO A 104 12.31 -6.86 20.87
C PRO A 104 13.80 -7.12 21.14
N GLU A 105 14.21 -8.38 21.18
CA GLU A 105 15.60 -8.78 21.43
C GLU A 105 16.54 -8.31 20.31
N MET A 106 16.13 -8.47 19.05
CA MET A 106 16.90 -8.06 17.87
C MET A 106 16.98 -6.54 17.74
N LEU A 107 15.84 -5.85 17.93
CA LEU A 107 15.81 -4.39 17.94
C LEU A 107 16.70 -3.82 19.05
N GLY A 108 16.69 -4.43 20.23
CA GLY A 108 17.58 -4.08 21.33
C GLY A 108 19.06 -4.22 20.95
N ALA A 109 19.44 -5.33 20.32
CA ALA A 109 20.81 -5.55 19.85
C ALA A 109 21.25 -4.53 18.80
N ILE A 110 20.39 -4.23 17.83
CA ILE A 110 20.65 -3.22 16.79
C ILE A 110 20.82 -1.84 17.43
N ASN A 111 19.91 -1.44 18.32
CA ASN A 111 19.98 -0.15 18.98
C ASN A 111 21.26 0.02 19.81
N ASN A 112 21.65 -1.04 20.55
CA ASN A 112 22.92 -1.05 21.29
C ASN A 112 24.13 -0.89 20.35
N GLY A 113 24.13 -1.58 19.20
CA GLY A 113 25.18 -1.42 18.18
C GLY A 113 25.27 0.00 17.63
N VAL A 114 24.13 0.63 17.34
CA VAL A 114 24.06 2.03 16.87
C VAL A 114 24.60 3.00 17.92
N VAL A 115 24.28 2.81 19.19
CA VAL A 115 24.81 3.62 20.29
C VAL A 115 26.32 3.50 20.39
N VAL A 116 26.85 2.26 20.34
CA VAL A 116 28.29 2.01 20.36
C VAL A 116 28.97 2.68 19.15
N TYR A 117 28.44 2.52 17.94
CA TYR A 117 28.99 3.12 16.73
C TYR A 117 29.08 4.65 16.84
N LYS A 118 28.02 5.31 17.31
CA LYS A 118 28.00 6.78 17.52
C LYS A 118 28.98 7.25 18.61
N SER A 119 29.29 6.39 19.57
CA SER A 119 30.20 6.71 20.68
C SER A 119 31.68 6.52 20.33
N LEU A 120 31.98 5.82 19.23
CA LEU A 120 33.33 5.64 18.73
C LEU A 120 33.69 6.82 17.85
N ASP A 121 34.83 7.47 18.10
CA ASP A 121 35.43 8.35 17.11
C ASP A 121 36.09 7.51 16.02
N VAL A 122 35.32 7.20 14.98
CA VAL A 122 35.74 6.33 13.87
C VAL A 122 36.97 6.89 13.13
N SER A 123 37.27 8.18 13.34
CA SER A 123 38.37 8.90 12.71
C SER A 123 39.71 8.70 13.44
N ASP A 124 39.69 8.26 14.69
CA ASP A 124 40.88 8.11 15.55
C ASP A 124 40.90 6.74 16.24
N ILE A 125 40.87 5.68 15.42
CA ILE A 125 41.00 4.31 15.92
C ILE A 125 42.49 4.02 16.19
N PRO A 126 42.87 3.64 17.43
CA PRO A 126 44.27 3.41 17.77
C PRO A 126 44.86 2.21 17.02
N GLU A 127 46.09 2.36 16.52
CA GLU A 127 46.81 1.27 15.86
C GLU A 127 47.30 0.21 16.86
N TYR A 128 47.11 -1.07 16.52
CA TYR A 128 47.55 -2.22 17.31
C TYR A 128 48.77 -2.89 16.68
N SER A 129 49.86 -3.01 17.43
CA SER A 129 50.96 -3.91 17.07
C SER A 129 50.61 -5.36 17.39
N LEU A 130 51.27 -6.33 16.75
CA LEU A 130 51.04 -7.77 16.96
C LEU A 130 51.09 -8.17 18.44
N PHE A 131 52.04 -7.62 19.21
CA PHE A 131 52.14 -7.87 20.65
C PHE A 131 50.99 -7.24 21.45
N LYS A 132 50.62 -6.00 21.13
CA LYS A 132 49.48 -5.32 21.78
C LYS A 132 48.16 -6.06 21.49
N ALA A 133 47.97 -6.54 20.27
CA ALA A 133 46.80 -7.34 19.89
C ALA A 133 46.75 -8.66 20.69
N MET A 134 47.86 -9.39 20.78
CA MET A 134 47.95 -10.61 21.59
C MET A 134 47.63 -10.36 23.07
N ARG A 135 48.14 -9.25 23.64
CA ARG A 135 47.83 -8.87 25.02
C ARG A 135 46.37 -8.46 25.18
N ALA A 136 45.79 -7.74 24.23
CA ALA A 136 44.40 -7.30 24.25
C ALA A 136 43.42 -8.48 24.14
N MET A 137 43.72 -9.49 23.34
CA MET A 137 42.95 -10.74 23.28
C MET A 137 42.84 -11.45 24.63
N ASN A 138 43.77 -11.15 25.54
CA ASN A 138 43.77 -11.72 26.88
C ASN A 138 42.83 -11.01 27.86
N SER A 139 42.20 -9.89 27.46
CA SER A 139 41.27 -9.17 28.33
C SER A 139 39.99 -9.97 28.57
N PRO A 140 39.33 -9.81 29.73
CA PRO A 140 38.07 -10.50 30.04
C PRO A 140 36.97 -10.25 28.99
N GLU A 141 36.92 -9.04 28.44
CA GLU A 141 35.92 -8.63 27.44
C GLU A 141 36.16 -9.33 26.12
N LEU A 142 37.39 -9.31 25.60
CA LEU A 142 37.72 -9.96 24.33
C LEU A 142 37.62 -11.48 24.41
N ARG A 143 38.03 -12.08 25.53
CA ARG A 143 37.84 -13.53 25.76
C ARG A 143 36.36 -13.92 25.75
N LYS A 144 35.48 -13.14 26.39
CA LYS A 144 34.03 -13.35 26.34
C LYS A 144 33.48 -13.17 24.92
N GLY A 145 33.91 -12.14 24.20
CA GLY A 145 33.52 -11.90 22.80
C GLY A 145 33.95 -13.04 21.88
N LEU A 146 35.19 -13.53 22.00
CA LEU A 146 35.69 -14.68 21.26
C LEU A 146 34.91 -15.95 21.60
N GLY A 147 34.61 -16.19 22.88
CA GLY A 147 33.78 -17.33 23.31
C GLY A 147 32.37 -17.29 22.73
N PHE A 148 31.75 -16.11 22.68
CA PHE A 148 30.47 -15.90 22.01
C PHE A 148 30.58 -16.24 20.52
N MET A 149 31.56 -15.67 19.81
CA MET A 149 31.76 -15.91 18.38
C MET A 149 31.97 -17.39 18.05
N ILE A 150 32.82 -18.08 18.82
CA ILE A 150 33.05 -19.53 18.65
C ILE A 150 31.76 -20.31 18.83
N THR A 151 30.99 -20.01 19.89
CA THR A 151 29.73 -20.69 20.19
C THR A 151 28.69 -20.43 19.09
N PHE A 152 28.58 -19.18 18.65
CA PHE A 152 27.67 -18.76 17.60
C PHE A 152 27.97 -19.49 16.27
N LEU A 153 29.23 -19.50 15.83
CA LEU A 153 29.67 -20.18 14.62
C LEU A 153 29.41 -21.70 14.68
N LYS A 154 29.68 -22.33 15.83
CA LYS A 154 29.41 -23.75 16.04
C LYS A 154 27.92 -24.08 15.89
N ASN A 155 27.05 -23.22 16.41
CA ASN A 155 25.60 -23.41 16.32
C ASN A 155 25.10 -23.23 14.88
N ILE A 156 25.63 -22.25 14.12
CA ILE A 156 25.30 -22.07 12.70
C ILE A 156 25.67 -23.31 11.88
N ALA A 157 26.89 -23.83 12.06
CA ALA A 157 27.34 -25.02 11.34
C ALA A 157 26.44 -26.22 11.66
N THR A 158 26.11 -26.42 12.93
CA THR A 158 25.22 -27.51 13.38
C THR A 158 23.82 -27.41 12.77
N GLU A 159 23.24 -26.21 12.72
CA GLU A 159 21.91 -26.02 12.15
C GLU A 159 21.89 -26.21 10.63
N SER A 160 22.95 -25.76 9.94
CA SER A 160 23.14 -25.99 8.51
C SER A 160 23.23 -27.47 8.17
N GLU A 161 23.98 -28.26 8.96
CA GLU A 161 24.06 -29.71 8.82
C GLU A 161 22.73 -30.42 9.06
N LYS A 162 21.93 -29.95 10.03
CA LYS A 162 20.59 -30.51 10.29
C LYS A 162 19.64 -30.27 9.12
N LYS A 163 19.63 -29.08 8.53
CA LYS A 163 18.82 -28.78 7.34
C LYS A 163 19.20 -29.68 6.16
N ALA A 164 20.50 -29.79 5.87
CA ALA A 164 21.00 -30.65 4.79
C ALA A 164 20.67 -32.15 4.97
N LYS A 165 20.51 -32.63 6.21
CA LYS A 165 20.08 -34.02 6.50
C LYS A 165 18.57 -34.22 6.34
N LYS A 166 17.76 -33.18 6.53
CA LYS A 166 16.30 -33.24 6.32
C LYS A 166 15.93 -33.25 4.84
N GLU A 167 16.67 -32.54 4.00
CA GLU A 167 16.45 -32.49 2.54
C GLU A 167 16.87 -33.78 1.81
N LYS A 168 17.70 -34.62 2.44
CA LYS A 168 18.15 -35.92 1.90
C LYS A 168 17.28 -37.10 2.31
N LYS A 169 16.22 -36.88 3.10
CA LYS A 169 15.24 -37.89 3.52
C LYS A 169 13.91 -37.64 2.83
#